data_AF-E6QK92-F1
#
_entry.id   AF-E6QK92-F1
#
_cell.length_a   1.000
_cell.length_b   1.000
_cell.length_c   1.000
_cell.angle_alpha   90.00
_cell.angle_beta   90.00
_cell.angle_gamma   90.00
#
_symmetry.space_group_name_H-M   'P 1'
#
loop_
_entity.id
_entity.type
_entity.pdbx_description
1 polymer ?
#
loop_
_entity_poly.entity_id
_entity_poly.type
_entity_poly.pdbx_seq_one_letter_code
_entity_poly.pdbx_strand_id
1 'polypeptide(L)'
;MRRVYGPAYHHLGAPSKTDSPETRELRAKLLRFVAGTGEDKSLIDEAKQITAQSLADPASIDPTLAQNALEIAARFGDQKLFDQLQQLAEHSGNPQTRSSSLRSLARFQNPALESRALEYSVSGRVRNQDVTSMFVIALTNRATRSVAWSFIQNNFPKVLAQVTTNSGATLVNNTGHFCSADRQHEVADFFATHIVPSSARALARAKDQIGDCATLRSTQQQNLTDWLAAYYLANNGKASSL
;
A
#
# COMPACT_ATOMS: atom_id res chain seq x y z
N MET A 1 17.70 -6.83 0.23
CA MET A 1 17.06 -5.74 -0.56
C MET A 1 17.95 -4.51 -0.61
N ARG A 2 18.13 -3.76 0.50
CA ARG A 2 19.02 -2.57 0.57
C ARG A 2 20.41 -2.81 -0.05
N ARG A 3 21.12 -3.84 0.44
CA ARG A 3 22.46 -4.19 -0.06
C ARG A 3 22.52 -4.54 -1.55
N VAL A 4 21.51 -5.25 -2.05
CA VAL A 4 21.55 -5.81 -3.42
C VAL A 4 21.12 -4.76 -4.45
N TYR A 5 20.13 -3.93 -4.14
CA TYR A 5 19.51 -3.02 -5.09
C TYR A 5 19.76 -1.54 -4.80
N GLY A 6 20.22 -1.18 -3.60
CA GLY A 6 20.64 0.17 -3.25
C GLY A 6 21.75 0.71 -4.16
N PRO A 7 22.83 -0.07 -4.42
CA PRO A 7 23.87 0.36 -5.36
C PRO A 7 23.33 0.64 -6.76
N ALA A 8 22.38 -0.17 -7.24
CA ALA A 8 21.75 0.05 -8.54
C ALA A 8 20.95 1.35 -8.57
N TYR A 9 20.24 1.69 -7.49
CA TYR A 9 19.55 2.98 -7.38
C TYR A 9 20.53 4.16 -7.44
N HIS A 10 21.60 4.10 -6.63
CA HIS A 10 22.60 5.18 -6.59
C HIS A 10 23.37 5.32 -7.91
N HIS A 11 23.59 4.23 -8.63
CA HIS A 11 24.27 4.26 -9.94
C HIS A 11 23.48 5.04 -11.00
N LEU A 12 22.14 5.11 -10.90
CA LEU A 12 21.32 5.92 -11.80
C LEU A 12 21.46 7.43 -11.58
N GLY A 13 22.06 7.85 -10.47
CA GLY A 13 22.25 9.25 -10.11
C GLY A 13 20.94 10.05 -9.97
N ALA A 14 21.11 11.37 -9.84
CA ALA A 14 20.00 12.30 -9.78
C ALA A 14 19.18 12.30 -11.09
N PRO A 15 17.86 12.52 -11.04
CA PRO A 15 17.03 12.60 -12.24
C PRO A 15 17.55 13.65 -13.24
N SER A 16 17.65 13.27 -14.51
CA SER A 16 18.06 14.16 -15.60
C SER A 16 16.95 14.33 -16.63
N LYS A 17 16.87 15.52 -17.25
CA LYS A 17 15.97 15.77 -18.39
C LYS A 17 16.25 14.87 -19.59
N THR A 18 17.50 14.38 -19.71
CA THR A 18 17.95 13.49 -20.80
C THR A 18 17.77 12.01 -20.48
N ASP A 19 17.23 11.65 -19.31
CA ASP A 19 16.97 10.25 -18.97
C ASP A 19 16.00 9.61 -19.97
N SER A 20 16.31 8.39 -20.42
CA SER A 20 15.35 7.62 -21.22
C SER A 20 14.11 7.27 -20.38
N PRO A 21 12.97 6.92 -21.01
CA PRO A 21 11.79 6.44 -20.29
C PRO A 21 12.09 5.24 -19.38
N GLU A 22 12.94 4.32 -19.81
CA GLU A 22 13.33 3.12 -19.07
C GLU A 22 14.14 3.48 -17.81
N THR A 23 15.05 4.44 -17.91
CA THR A 23 15.83 4.93 -16.76
C THR A 23 14.93 5.58 -15.71
N ARG A 24 13.94 6.39 -16.12
CA ARG A 24 12.99 7.03 -15.19
C ARG A 24 12.15 5.99 -14.45
N GLU A 25 11.61 5.04 -15.20
CA GLU A 25 10.79 3.95 -14.66
C GLU A 25 11.61 3.04 -13.73
N LEU A 26 12.85 2.70 -14.12
CA LEU A 26 13.75 1.89 -13.29
C LEU A 26 14.10 2.63 -11.99
N ARG A 27 14.39 3.93 -12.04
CA ARG A 27 14.67 4.75 -10.85
C ARG A 27 13.49 4.75 -9.90
N ALA A 28 12.28 4.99 -10.40
CA ALA A 28 11.08 5.01 -9.58
C ALA A 28 10.78 3.65 -8.93
N LYS A 29 10.94 2.55 -9.69
CA LYS A 29 10.81 1.17 -9.19
C LYS A 29 11.84 0.84 -8.10
N LEU A 30 13.11 1.20 -8.33
CA LEU A 30 14.18 0.95 -7.37
C LEU A 30 13.97 1.77 -6.10
N LEU A 31 13.58 3.05 -6.20
CA LEU A 31 13.21 3.86 -5.03
C LEU A 31 12.10 3.17 -4.22
N ARG A 32 10.99 2.80 -4.87
CA ARG A 32 9.87 2.12 -4.21
C ARG A 32 10.27 0.78 -3.58
N PHE A 33 11.12 0.01 -4.25
CA PHE A 33 11.55 -1.30 -3.74
C PHE A 33 12.51 -1.18 -2.56
N VAL A 34 13.53 -0.32 -2.67
CA VAL A 34 14.57 -0.19 -1.64
C VAL A 34 14.07 0.61 -0.43
N ALA A 35 13.40 1.74 -0.65
CA ALA A 35 12.82 2.54 0.43
C ALA A 35 11.57 1.87 1.02
N GLY A 36 10.65 1.41 0.18
CA GLY A 36 9.38 0.83 0.62
C GLY A 36 9.54 -0.58 1.19
N THR A 37 10.00 -1.54 0.39
CA THR A 37 10.12 -2.94 0.84
C THR A 37 11.38 -3.17 1.68
N GLY A 38 12.49 -2.55 1.26
CA GLY A 38 13.73 -2.60 2.01
C GLY A 38 13.68 -1.81 3.31
N GLU A 39 12.80 -0.81 3.44
CA GLU A 39 12.76 0.11 4.59
C GLU A 39 14.09 0.85 4.79
N ASP A 40 14.72 1.25 3.69
CA ASP A 40 15.92 2.07 3.72
C ASP A 40 15.60 3.50 4.17
N LYS A 41 16.16 3.92 5.32
CA LYS A 41 15.81 5.21 5.94
C LYS A 41 16.21 6.40 5.10
N SER A 42 17.39 6.39 4.46
CA SER A 42 17.85 7.54 3.69
C SER A 42 16.97 7.75 2.45
N LEU A 43 16.58 6.65 1.79
CA LEU A 43 15.69 6.72 0.63
C LEU A 43 14.23 7.01 1.00
N ILE A 44 13.79 6.65 2.21
CA ILE A 44 12.51 7.12 2.75
C ILE A 44 12.54 8.65 2.94
N ASP A 45 13.61 9.20 3.49
CA ASP A 45 13.77 10.64 3.68
C ASP A 45 13.87 11.37 2.33
N GLU A 46 14.59 10.81 1.35
CA GLU A 46 14.61 11.30 -0.02
C GLU A 46 13.21 11.31 -0.65
N ALA A 47 12.44 10.22 -0.50
CA ALA A 47 11.06 10.17 -0.98
C ALA A 47 10.16 11.24 -0.33
N LYS A 48 10.36 11.56 0.95
CA LYS A 48 9.66 12.66 1.64
C LYS A 48 10.05 14.03 1.06
N GLN A 49 11.33 14.24 0.76
CA GLN A 49 11.80 15.48 0.12
C GLN A 49 11.23 15.65 -1.28
N ILE A 50 11.30 14.60 -2.11
CA ILE A 50 10.71 14.58 -3.46
C ILE A 50 9.20 14.87 -3.39
N THR A 51 8.50 14.25 -2.43
CA THR A 51 7.08 14.49 -2.21
C THR A 51 6.82 15.96 -1.88
N ALA A 52 7.53 16.53 -0.91
CA ALA A 52 7.38 17.93 -0.52
C ALA A 52 7.63 18.88 -1.71
N GLN A 53 8.68 18.61 -2.50
CA GLN A 53 8.99 19.39 -3.70
C GLN A 53 7.88 19.27 -4.75
N SER A 54 7.40 18.06 -5.04
CA SER A 54 6.33 17.83 -6.02
C SER A 54 4.97 18.42 -5.61
N LEU A 55 4.69 18.50 -4.31
CA LEU A 55 3.47 19.13 -3.79
C LEU A 55 3.53 20.66 -3.87
N ALA A 56 4.73 21.24 -3.77
CA ALA A 56 4.95 22.68 -3.91
C ALA A 56 4.97 23.11 -5.39
N ASP A 57 5.64 22.33 -6.25
CA ASP A 57 5.68 22.53 -7.70
C ASP A 57 5.53 21.18 -8.43
N PRO A 58 4.32 20.83 -8.89
CA PRO A 58 4.07 19.57 -9.60
C PRO A 58 4.86 19.38 -10.89
N ALA A 59 5.38 20.44 -11.50
CA ALA A 59 6.17 20.36 -12.72
C ALA A 59 7.68 20.18 -12.45
N SER A 60 8.11 20.30 -11.20
CA SER A 60 9.54 20.26 -10.82
C SER A 60 10.14 18.86 -10.85
N ILE A 61 9.33 17.81 -10.73
CA ILE A 61 9.75 16.41 -10.64
C ILE A 61 9.05 15.58 -11.71
N ASP A 62 9.75 14.58 -12.25
CA ASP A 62 9.15 13.58 -13.13
C ASP A 62 7.92 12.93 -12.47
N PRO A 63 6.74 12.89 -13.13
CA PRO A 63 5.51 12.39 -12.52
C PRO A 63 5.60 10.95 -11.98
N THR A 64 6.39 10.09 -12.64
CA THR A 64 6.58 8.69 -12.23
C THR A 64 7.33 8.64 -10.90
N LEU A 65 8.40 9.43 -10.78
CA LEU A 65 9.19 9.52 -9.56
C LEU A 65 8.37 10.16 -8.42
N ALA A 66 7.65 11.25 -8.71
CA ALA A 66 6.81 11.94 -7.73
C ALA A 66 5.71 11.02 -7.18
N GLN A 67 5.04 10.25 -8.04
CA GLN A 67 4.01 9.31 -7.60
C GLN A 67 4.60 8.22 -6.68
N ASN A 68 5.72 7.60 -7.07
CA ASN A 68 6.34 6.55 -6.26
C ASN A 68 6.88 7.10 -4.93
N ALA A 69 7.46 8.30 -4.95
CA ALA A 69 7.90 9.00 -3.75
C ALA A 69 6.74 9.29 -2.79
N LEU A 70 5.60 9.77 -3.30
CA LEU A 70 4.40 10.04 -2.50
C LEU A 70 3.86 8.77 -1.83
N GLU A 71 3.86 7.63 -2.53
CA GLU A 71 3.42 6.36 -1.93
C GLU A 71 4.28 5.95 -0.73
N ILE A 72 5.61 6.14 -0.84
CA ILE A 72 6.57 5.84 0.22
C ILE A 72 6.40 6.86 1.36
N ALA A 73 6.34 8.15 1.03
CA ALA A 73 6.20 9.23 1.99
C ALA A 73 4.91 9.11 2.79
N ALA A 74 3.78 8.74 2.16
CA ALA A 74 2.52 8.49 2.85
C ALA A 74 2.63 7.28 3.80
N ARG A 75 3.27 6.18 3.35
CA ARG A 75 3.46 4.98 4.17
C ARG A 75 4.20 5.28 5.48
N PHE A 76 5.26 6.09 5.42
CA PHE A 76 6.11 6.46 6.55
C PHE A 76 5.89 7.92 7.00
N GLY A 77 4.72 8.47 6.69
CA GLY A 77 4.38 9.88 6.85
C GLY A 77 3.91 10.22 8.25
N ASP A 78 3.79 11.52 8.49
CA ASP A 78 3.32 12.09 9.74
C ASP A 78 1.98 12.82 9.56
N GLN A 79 1.50 13.41 10.65
CA GLN A 79 0.26 14.18 10.65
C GLN A 79 0.30 15.37 9.69
N LYS A 80 1.47 16.02 9.51
CA LYS A 80 1.59 17.18 8.63
C LYS A 80 1.34 16.79 7.18
N LEU A 81 1.96 15.71 6.70
CA LEU A 81 1.71 15.22 5.34
C LEU A 81 0.26 14.74 5.19
N PHE A 82 -0.29 14.08 6.22
CA PHE A 82 -1.69 13.64 6.20
C PHE A 82 -2.65 14.83 6.03
N ASP A 83 -2.48 15.88 6.83
CA ASP A 83 -3.33 17.08 6.79
C ASP A 83 -3.24 17.77 5.42
N GLN A 84 -2.04 17.87 4.85
CA GLN A 84 -1.84 18.42 3.51
C GLN A 84 -2.56 17.60 2.43
N LEU A 85 -2.47 16.27 2.48
CA LEU A 85 -3.17 15.40 1.53
C LEU A 85 -4.70 15.46 1.71
N GLN A 86 -5.19 15.56 2.94
CA GLN A 86 -6.61 15.72 3.18
C GLN A 86 -7.13 17.06 2.63
N GLN A 87 -6.38 18.15 2.82
CA GLN A 87 -6.73 19.45 2.22
C GLN A 87 -6.80 19.37 0.69
N LEU A 88 -5.83 18.69 0.05
CA LEU A 88 -5.83 18.47 -1.40
C LEU A 88 -7.03 17.63 -1.86
N ALA A 89 -7.39 16.59 -1.11
CA ALA A 89 -8.56 15.76 -1.38
C ALA A 89 -9.87 16.57 -1.33
N GLU A 90 -9.98 17.51 -0.38
CA GLU A 90 -11.19 18.31 -0.16
C GLU A 90 -11.32 19.49 -1.12
N HIS A 91 -10.21 20.18 -1.42
CA HIS A 91 -10.25 21.52 -2.02
C HIS A 91 -9.69 21.59 -3.43
N SER A 92 -8.91 20.62 -3.90
CA SER A 92 -8.30 20.70 -5.24
C SER A 92 -9.36 20.78 -6.33
N GLY A 93 -9.20 21.64 -7.34
CA GLY A 93 -10.09 21.66 -8.51
C GLY A 93 -9.87 20.48 -9.47
N ASN A 94 -8.76 19.75 -9.32
CA ASN A 94 -8.38 18.66 -10.22
C ASN A 94 -8.88 17.31 -9.66
N PRO A 95 -9.77 16.58 -10.36
CA PRO A 95 -10.28 15.29 -9.90
C PRO A 95 -9.20 14.24 -9.67
N GLN A 96 -8.15 14.21 -10.50
CA GLN A 96 -7.03 13.28 -10.35
C GLN A 96 -6.24 13.56 -9.07
N THR A 97 -5.99 14.82 -8.75
CA THR A 97 -5.33 15.23 -7.50
C THR A 97 -6.17 14.85 -6.28
N ARG A 98 -7.51 14.99 -6.35
CA ARG A 98 -8.40 14.55 -5.28
C ARG A 98 -8.28 13.04 -5.05
N SER A 99 -8.48 12.24 -6.10
CA SER A 99 -8.42 10.77 -6.00
C SER A 99 -7.03 10.24 -5.64
N SER A 100 -5.94 10.87 -6.11
CA SER A 100 -4.58 10.47 -5.69
C SER A 100 -4.32 10.79 -4.22
N SER A 101 -4.82 11.92 -3.72
CA SER A 101 -4.69 12.30 -2.31
C SER A 101 -5.47 11.34 -1.41
N LEU A 102 -6.72 11.01 -1.76
CA LEU A 102 -7.55 10.02 -1.04
C LEU A 102 -6.87 8.65 -0.96
N ARG A 103 -6.34 8.16 -2.09
CA ARG A 103 -5.57 6.91 -2.12
C ARG A 103 -4.32 6.98 -1.25
N SER A 104 -3.66 8.13 -1.17
CA SER A 104 -2.47 8.33 -0.34
C SER A 104 -2.80 8.33 1.16
N LEU A 105 -3.95 8.90 1.56
CA LEU A 105 -4.43 8.83 2.96
C LEU A 105 -4.57 7.39 3.45
N ALA A 106 -5.01 6.47 2.58
CA ALA A 106 -5.16 5.05 2.90
C ALA A 106 -3.82 4.27 3.00
N ARG A 107 -2.67 4.92 2.73
CA ARG A 107 -1.35 4.27 2.77
C ARG A 107 -0.61 4.43 4.10
N PHE A 108 -1.03 5.37 4.95
CA PHE A 108 -0.38 5.64 6.23
C PHE A 108 -0.41 4.39 7.13
N GLN A 109 0.75 4.04 7.69
CA GLN A 109 0.89 2.89 8.60
C GLN A 109 0.82 3.26 10.08
N ASN A 110 0.77 4.56 10.40
CA ASN A 110 0.47 4.99 11.75
C ASN A 110 -1.00 4.62 12.07
N PRO A 111 -1.28 3.81 13.09
CA PRO A 111 -2.65 3.32 13.34
C PRO A 111 -3.69 4.43 13.57
N ALA A 112 -3.30 5.56 14.16
CA ALA A 112 -4.20 6.69 14.37
C ALA A 112 -4.54 7.40 13.06
N LEU A 113 -3.55 7.61 12.18
CA LEU A 113 -3.77 8.21 10.86
C LEU A 113 -4.54 7.27 9.93
N GLU A 114 -4.27 5.96 10.01
CA GLU A 114 -5.03 4.95 9.28
C GLU A 114 -6.51 4.96 9.71
N SER A 115 -6.77 4.92 11.01
CA SER A 115 -8.14 4.98 11.55
C SER A 115 -8.86 6.24 11.09
N ARG A 116 -8.19 7.41 11.15
CA ARG A 116 -8.71 8.68 10.63
C ARG A 116 -9.04 8.62 9.14
N ALA A 117 -8.20 7.97 8.32
CA ALA A 117 -8.47 7.81 6.89
C ALA A 117 -9.70 6.93 6.64
N LEU A 118 -9.86 5.84 7.39
CA LEU A 118 -11.01 4.94 7.29
C LEU A 118 -12.31 5.63 7.73
N GLU A 119 -12.29 6.38 8.83
CA GLU A 119 -13.41 7.21 9.27
C GLU A 119 -13.79 8.26 8.23
N TYR A 120 -12.81 8.95 7.66
CA TYR A 120 -13.03 9.93 6.60
C TYR A 120 -13.67 9.30 5.36
N SER A 121 -13.26 8.08 4.99
CA SER A 121 -13.80 7.37 3.83
C SER A 121 -15.31 7.12 3.93
N VAL A 122 -15.85 6.91 5.14
CA VAL A 122 -17.29 6.66 5.35
C VAL A 122 -18.07 7.89 5.84
N SER A 123 -17.45 9.07 5.81
CA SER A 123 -18.06 10.32 6.29
C SER A 123 -19.17 10.89 5.39
N GLY A 124 -19.38 10.32 4.20
CA GLY A 124 -20.25 10.88 3.17
C GLY A 124 -19.62 12.01 2.35
N ARG A 125 -18.37 12.41 2.66
CA ARG A 125 -17.61 13.42 1.89
C ARG A 125 -16.80 12.82 0.73
N VAL A 126 -16.68 11.50 0.68
CA VAL A 126 -15.87 10.76 -0.30
C VAL A 126 -16.79 10.01 -1.27
N ARG A 127 -16.48 10.04 -2.56
CA ARG A 127 -17.27 9.34 -3.60
C ARG A 127 -17.08 7.83 -3.46
N ASN A 128 -18.13 7.04 -3.71
CA ASN A 128 -18.14 5.57 -3.54
C ASN A 128 -16.94 4.83 -4.18
N GLN A 129 -16.51 5.26 -5.38
CA GLN A 129 -15.36 4.68 -6.08
C GLN A 129 -14.02 4.92 -5.35
N ASP A 130 -13.87 6.09 -4.74
CA ASP A 130 -12.68 6.46 -3.98
C ASP A 130 -12.72 5.79 -2.60
N VAL A 131 -13.89 5.66 -1.98
CA VAL A 131 -14.08 4.88 -0.74
C VAL A 131 -13.61 3.44 -0.94
N THR A 132 -14.08 2.79 -2.01
CA THR A 132 -13.67 1.42 -2.33
C THR A 132 -12.16 1.34 -2.54
N SER A 133 -11.57 2.31 -3.25
CA SER A 133 -10.12 2.35 -3.48
C SER A 133 -9.33 2.47 -2.18
N MET A 134 -9.79 3.27 -1.23
CA MET A 134 -9.17 3.41 0.09
C MET A 134 -9.17 2.10 0.87
N PHE A 135 -10.31 1.41 0.95
CA PHE A 135 -10.39 0.11 1.62
C PHE A 135 -9.53 -0.96 0.94
N VAL A 136 -9.50 -1.01 -0.39
CA VAL A 136 -8.65 -1.93 -1.13
C VAL A 136 -7.18 -1.71 -0.79
N ILE A 137 -6.71 -0.45 -0.82
CA ILE A 137 -5.32 -0.11 -0.46
C ILE A 137 -4.99 -0.57 0.96
N ALA A 138 -5.88 -0.28 1.92
CA ALA A 138 -5.67 -0.62 3.31
C ALA A 138 -5.68 -2.16 3.54
N LEU A 139 -6.57 -2.90 2.88
CA LEU A 139 -6.64 -4.36 2.95
C LEU A 139 -5.45 -5.07 2.26
N THR A 140 -4.94 -4.55 1.14
CA THR A 140 -3.80 -5.16 0.45
C THR A 140 -2.51 -5.03 1.26
N ASN A 141 -2.31 -3.93 1.98
CA ASN A 141 -1.08 -3.66 2.73
C ASN A 141 -1.05 -4.41 4.08
N ARG A 142 0.00 -5.24 4.29
CA ARG A 142 0.15 -6.09 5.49
C ARG A 142 0.07 -5.32 6.81
N ALA A 143 0.59 -4.08 6.84
CA ALA A 143 0.65 -3.31 8.08
C ALA A 143 -0.71 -2.72 8.49
N THR A 144 -1.58 -2.44 7.51
CA THR A 144 -2.87 -1.75 7.68
C THR A 144 -4.04 -2.73 7.67
N ARG A 145 -3.90 -3.86 6.97
CA ARG A 145 -4.97 -4.83 6.73
C ARG A 145 -5.79 -5.22 7.95
N SER A 146 -5.12 -5.46 9.09
CA SER A 146 -5.83 -5.84 10.32
C SER A 146 -6.68 -4.70 10.88
N VAL A 147 -6.17 -3.46 10.86
CA VAL A 147 -6.92 -2.27 11.30
C VAL A 147 -8.09 -2.01 10.35
N ALA A 148 -7.84 -2.04 9.03
CA ALA A 148 -8.88 -1.91 8.02
C ALA A 148 -10.00 -2.95 8.16
N TRP A 149 -9.64 -4.22 8.40
CA TRP A 149 -10.61 -5.28 8.61
C TRP A 149 -11.43 -5.11 9.88
N SER A 150 -10.80 -4.79 11.00
CA SER A 150 -11.51 -4.49 12.25
C SER A 150 -12.44 -3.27 12.09
N PHE A 151 -12.02 -2.25 11.34
CA PHE A 151 -12.90 -1.13 11.02
C PHE A 151 -14.13 -1.56 10.22
N ILE A 152 -13.95 -2.40 9.19
CA ILE A 152 -15.05 -2.94 8.38
C ILE A 152 -16.04 -3.72 9.26
N GLN A 153 -15.55 -4.60 10.14
CA GLN A 153 -16.39 -5.37 11.05
C GLN A 153 -17.20 -4.45 11.98
N ASN A 154 -16.54 -3.46 12.59
CA ASN A 154 -17.16 -2.56 13.56
C ASN A 154 -18.10 -1.52 12.94
N ASN A 155 -17.93 -1.22 11.64
CA ASN A 155 -18.69 -0.18 10.94
C ASN A 155 -19.41 -0.70 9.70
N PHE A 156 -19.71 -2.00 9.65
CA PHE A 156 -20.18 -2.64 8.42
C PHE A 156 -21.38 -1.95 7.76
N PRO A 157 -22.43 -1.50 8.48
CA PRO A 157 -23.53 -0.78 7.85
C PRO A 157 -23.08 0.50 7.14
N LYS A 158 -22.14 1.25 7.72
CA LYS A 158 -21.59 2.47 7.12
C LYS A 158 -20.76 2.13 5.89
N VAL A 159 -19.92 1.09 5.95
CA VAL A 159 -19.10 0.65 4.81
C VAL A 159 -19.99 0.15 3.67
N LEU A 160 -20.98 -0.69 3.97
CA LEU A 160 -21.91 -1.23 2.99
C LEU A 160 -22.69 -0.10 2.27
N ALA A 161 -23.08 0.94 2.99
CA ALA A 161 -23.76 2.10 2.40
C ALA A 161 -22.90 2.89 1.40
N GLN A 162 -21.57 2.78 1.46
CA GLN A 162 -20.66 3.46 0.53
C GLN A 162 -20.31 2.65 -0.71
N VAL A 163 -20.67 1.36 -0.78
CA VAL A 163 -20.30 0.50 -1.89
C VAL A 163 -21.49 0.18 -2.79
N THR A 164 -21.22 0.09 -4.10
CA THR A 164 -22.16 -0.43 -5.08
C THR A 164 -22.08 -1.96 -5.11
N THR A 165 -22.96 -2.63 -5.84
CA THR A 165 -22.86 -4.09 -6.06
C THR A 165 -21.47 -4.51 -6.57
N ASN A 166 -20.95 -3.79 -7.57
CA ASN A 166 -19.63 -4.10 -8.14
C ASN A 166 -18.51 -3.79 -7.16
N SER A 167 -18.55 -2.62 -6.51
CA SER A 167 -17.47 -2.21 -5.61
C SER A 167 -17.49 -2.95 -4.27
N GLY A 168 -18.66 -3.44 -3.85
CA GLY A 168 -18.83 -4.37 -2.73
C GLY A 168 -18.23 -5.73 -3.02
N ALA A 169 -18.44 -6.30 -4.21
CA ALA A 169 -17.74 -7.53 -4.61
C ALA A 169 -16.21 -7.35 -4.64
N THR A 170 -15.72 -6.19 -5.09
CA THR A 170 -14.29 -5.84 -5.02
C THR A 170 -13.79 -5.77 -3.57
N LEU A 171 -14.54 -5.14 -2.66
CA LEU A 171 -14.20 -5.08 -1.24
C LEU A 171 -14.08 -6.49 -0.63
N VAL A 172 -15.08 -7.35 -0.85
CA VAL A 172 -15.09 -8.75 -0.39
C VAL A 172 -13.89 -9.50 -0.93
N ASN A 173 -13.60 -9.40 -2.23
CA ASN A 173 -12.45 -10.08 -2.85
C ASN A 173 -11.12 -9.68 -2.18
N ASN A 174 -10.97 -8.42 -1.78
CA ASN A 174 -9.72 -7.91 -1.20
C ASN A 174 -9.50 -8.35 0.26
N THR A 175 -10.49 -8.96 0.92
CA THR A 175 -10.24 -9.71 2.15
C THR A 175 -9.36 -10.95 1.92
N GLY A 176 -9.24 -11.40 0.67
CA GLY A 176 -8.39 -12.53 0.25
C GLY A 176 -6.89 -12.35 0.51
N HIS A 177 -6.44 -11.16 0.92
CA HIS A 177 -5.04 -10.89 1.19
C HIS A 177 -4.53 -11.44 2.53
N PHE A 178 -5.40 -11.93 3.43
CA PHE A 178 -4.96 -12.65 4.62
C PHE A 178 -4.21 -13.96 4.28
N CYS A 179 -3.55 -14.55 5.27
CA CYS A 179 -2.64 -15.67 5.03
C CYS A 179 -2.63 -16.67 6.20
N SER A 180 -3.79 -16.92 6.81
CA SER A 180 -3.96 -17.90 7.89
C SER A 180 -5.35 -18.53 7.86
N ALA A 181 -5.45 -19.78 8.33
CA ALA A 181 -6.71 -20.50 8.45
C ALA A 181 -7.71 -19.71 9.33
N ASP A 182 -7.28 -19.20 10.48
CA ASP A 182 -8.15 -18.41 11.37
C ASP A 182 -8.79 -17.21 10.66
N ARG A 183 -8.03 -16.50 9.81
CA ARG A 183 -8.56 -15.37 9.05
C ARG A 183 -9.49 -15.82 7.92
N GLN A 184 -9.25 -16.99 7.33
CA GLN A 184 -10.15 -17.58 6.34
C GLN A 184 -11.52 -17.89 6.96
N HIS A 185 -11.53 -18.49 8.16
CA HIS A 185 -12.73 -18.77 8.92
C HIS A 185 -13.45 -17.48 9.33
N GLU A 186 -12.73 -16.52 9.91
CA GLU A 186 -13.28 -15.24 10.32
C GLU A 186 -13.95 -14.48 9.15
N VAL A 187 -13.32 -14.44 7.98
CA VAL A 187 -13.89 -13.83 6.77
C VAL A 187 -15.14 -14.57 6.32
N ALA A 188 -15.13 -15.91 6.34
CA ALA A 188 -16.28 -16.71 5.95
C ALA A 188 -17.48 -16.50 6.89
N ASP A 189 -17.24 -16.53 8.21
CA ASP A 189 -18.28 -16.38 9.23
C ASP A 189 -18.87 -14.97 9.22
N PHE A 190 -18.02 -13.95 9.03
CA PHE A 190 -18.47 -12.57 8.92
C PHE A 190 -19.45 -12.39 7.75
N PHE A 191 -19.07 -12.81 6.55
CA PHE A 191 -19.92 -12.65 5.36
C PHE A 191 -21.07 -13.66 5.27
N ALA A 192 -21.12 -14.68 6.13
CA ALA A 192 -22.30 -15.53 6.28
C ALA A 192 -23.47 -14.78 6.93
N THR A 193 -23.18 -13.79 7.79
CA THR A 193 -24.18 -12.98 8.50
C THR A 193 -24.28 -11.54 7.97
N HIS A 194 -23.26 -11.05 7.27
CA HIS A 194 -23.16 -9.70 6.73
C HIS A 194 -23.18 -9.72 5.19
N ILE A 195 -24.37 -9.86 4.61
CA ILE A 195 -24.51 -10.09 3.17
C ILE A 195 -24.14 -8.85 2.34
N VAL A 196 -23.17 -9.02 1.44
CA VAL A 196 -22.88 -8.06 0.37
C VAL A 196 -23.51 -8.57 -0.93
N PRO A 197 -24.43 -7.83 -1.57
CA PRO A 197 -25.11 -8.27 -2.79
C PRO A 197 -24.14 -8.68 -3.90
N SER A 198 -24.47 -9.77 -4.60
CA SER A 198 -23.70 -10.33 -5.74
C SER A 198 -22.21 -10.62 -5.46
N SER A 199 -21.82 -10.84 -4.20
CA SER A 199 -20.43 -11.05 -3.80
C SER A 199 -20.03 -12.52 -3.60
N ALA A 200 -20.94 -13.49 -3.76
CA ALA A 200 -20.66 -14.91 -3.45
C ALA A 200 -19.40 -15.46 -4.16
N ARG A 201 -19.22 -15.13 -5.45
CA ARG A 201 -18.00 -15.51 -6.20
C ARG A 201 -16.74 -14.81 -5.68
N ALA A 202 -16.88 -13.56 -5.24
CA ALA A 202 -15.76 -12.81 -4.66
C ALA A 202 -15.36 -13.39 -3.29
N LEU A 203 -16.33 -13.81 -2.48
CA LEU A 203 -16.07 -14.47 -1.20
C LEU A 203 -15.39 -15.82 -1.38
N ALA A 204 -15.85 -16.63 -2.34
CA ALA A 204 -15.20 -17.90 -2.67
C ALA A 204 -13.73 -17.69 -3.03
N ARG A 205 -13.44 -16.76 -3.96
CA ARG A 205 -12.06 -16.41 -4.33
C ARG A 205 -11.24 -15.89 -3.16
N ALA A 206 -11.81 -15.01 -2.33
CA ALA A 206 -11.10 -14.50 -1.15
C ALA A 206 -10.69 -15.64 -0.21
N LYS A 207 -11.61 -16.58 0.07
CA LYS A 207 -11.31 -17.74 0.90
C LYS A 207 -10.22 -18.61 0.28
N ASP A 208 -10.30 -18.91 -1.01
CA ASP A 208 -9.29 -19.72 -1.71
C ASP A 208 -7.92 -19.05 -1.64
N GLN A 209 -7.83 -17.74 -1.92
CA GLN A 209 -6.59 -16.96 -1.83
C GLN A 209 -5.95 -17.01 -0.43
N ILE A 210 -6.76 -16.90 0.63
CA ILE A 210 -6.26 -17.00 2.01
C ILE A 210 -5.71 -18.40 2.29
N GLY A 211 -6.44 -19.44 1.85
CA GLY A 211 -6.04 -20.84 2.00
C GLY A 211 -4.76 -21.16 1.25
N ASP A 212 -4.64 -20.71 0.00
CA ASP A 212 -3.44 -20.86 -0.83
C ASP A 212 -2.24 -20.16 -0.18
N CYS A 213 -2.42 -18.93 0.31
CA CYS A 213 -1.36 -18.21 1.02
C CYS A 213 -0.94 -18.94 2.29
N ALA A 214 -1.90 -19.42 3.10
CA ALA A 214 -1.61 -20.15 4.33
C ALA A 214 -0.83 -21.44 4.05
N THR A 215 -1.21 -22.18 3.01
CA THR A 215 -0.53 -23.40 2.55
C THR A 215 0.87 -23.12 2.01
N LEU A 216 1.02 -22.07 1.20
CA LEU A 216 2.33 -21.65 0.70
C LEU A 216 3.25 -21.28 1.87
N ARG A 217 2.74 -20.52 2.85
CA ARG A 217 3.51 -20.14 4.02
C ARG A 217 3.92 -21.35 4.86
N SER A 218 3.00 -22.26 5.18
CA SER A 218 3.34 -23.44 5.99
C SER A 218 4.36 -24.35 5.29
N THR A 219 4.30 -24.45 3.95
CA THR A 219 5.16 -25.34 3.17
C THR A 219 6.53 -24.73 2.85
N GLN A 220 6.61 -23.41 2.63
CA GLN A 220 7.82 -22.77 2.09
C GLN A 220 8.53 -21.83 3.06
N GLN A 221 7.94 -21.46 4.20
CA GLN A 221 8.55 -20.50 5.11
C GLN A 221 9.92 -20.97 5.61
N GLN A 222 10.06 -22.24 6.01
CA GLN A 222 11.34 -22.75 6.50
C GLN A 222 12.39 -22.83 5.38
N ASN A 223 12.01 -23.36 4.20
CA ASN A 223 12.89 -23.42 3.03
C ASN A 223 13.44 -22.04 2.65
N LEU A 224 12.58 -21.02 2.65
CA LEU A 224 12.98 -19.65 2.35
C LEU A 224 13.90 -19.07 3.43
N THR A 225 13.59 -19.31 4.71
CA THR A 225 14.44 -18.89 5.83
C THR A 225 15.84 -19.49 5.73
N ASP A 226 15.94 -20.79 5.50
CA ASP A 226 17.21 -21.51 5.42
C ASP A 226 18.04 -21.02 4.24
N TRP A 227 17.41 -20.85 3.08
CA TRP A 227 18.06 -20.32 1.88
C TRP A 227 18.57 -18.89 2.10
N LEU A 228 17.78 -18.01 2.72
CA LEU A 228 18.18 -16.63 3.01
C LEU A 228 19.35 -16.59 3.99
N ALA A 229 19.35 -17.44 5.02
CA ALA A 229 20.44 -17.54 5.99
C ALA A 229 21.75 -17.99 5.32
N ALA A 230 21.68 -19.05 4.50
CA ALA A 230 22.83 -19.54 3.74
C ALA A 230 23.37 -18.47 2.77
N TYR A 231 22.47 -17.79 2.04
CA TYR A 231 22.84 -16.71 1.13
C TYR A 231 23.51 -15.54 1.88
N TYR A 232 23.03 -15.19 3.08
CA TYR A 232 23.63 -14.12 3.87
C TYR A 232 25.03 -14.49 4.34
N LEU A 233 25.23 -15.70 4.87
CA LEU A 233 26.53 -16.20 5.31
C LEU A 233 27.56 -16.23 4.18
N ALA A 234 27.19 -16.79 3.02
CA ALA A 234 28.07 -16.91 1.86
C ALA A 234 28.55 -15.57 1.29
N ASN A 235 27.77 -14.50 1.48
CA ASN A 235 28.03 -13.19 0.89
C ASN A 235 28.50 -12.12 1.90
N ASN A 236 28.47 -12.39 3.21
CA ASN A 236 29.06 -11.48 4.21
C ASN A 236 30.55 -11.70 4.43
N GLY A 237 31.04 -12.93 4.26
CA GLY A 237 32.48 -13.22 4.35
C GLY A 237 33.32 -12.59 3.22
N LYS A 238 32.68 -12.01 2.20
CA LYS A 238 33.34 -11.39 1.04
C LYS A 238 33.33 -9.85 1.06
N ALA A 239 32.71 -9.22 2.06
CA ALA A 239 32.56 -7.77 2.14
C ALA A 239 33.67 -7.05 2.94
N SER A 240 34.69 -7.78 3.40
CA SER A 240 35.83 -7.21 4.14
C SER A 240 37.07 -6.98 3.27
N SER A 241 36.95 -7.03 1.94
CA SER A 241 38.11 -6.95 1.04
C SER A 241 37.86 -6.15 -0.24
N LEU A 242 37.08 -5.07 -0.19
CA LEU A 242 37.07 -4.01 -1.20
C LEU A 242 36.91 -2.65 -0.52
#